data_AF-A0A7M1Q6N0-F1
#
_entry.id   AF-A0A7M1Q6N0-F1
#
_cell.length_a   1.000
_cell.length_b   1.000
_cell.length_c   1.000
_cell.angle_alpha   90.00
_cell.angle_beta   90.00
_cell.angle_gamma   90.00
#
_symmetry.space_group_name_H-M   'P 1'
#
loop_
_entity.id
_entity.type
_entity.pdbx_description
1 polymer ?
#
loop_
_entity_poly.entity_id
_entity_poly.type
_entity_poly.pdbx_seq_one_letter_code
_entity_poly.pdbx_strand_id
1 'polypeptide(L)' 'MRTNDCEVLRAAEQISGDRKKALAWYRQSLPLFDHQTPEQSVEAGRKTALLRYLKSLEAGPLG' A
#
# COMPACT_ATOMS: atom_id res chain seq x y z
N MET A 1 8.08 7.55 19.80
CA MET A 1 8.41 6.73 18.61
C MET A 1 7.13 6.64 17.77
N ARG A 2 7.04 7.38 16.67
CA ARG A 2 5.92 7.19 15.73
C ARG A 2 6.23 5.92 14.95
N THR A 3 5.77 4.79 15.47
CA THR A 3 5.78 3.51 14.78
C THR A 3 4.87 3.68 13.57
N ASN A 4 5.41 4.19 12.45
CA ASN A 4 4.76 4.26 11.15
C ASN A 4 4.66 2.85 10.56
N ASP A 5 4.08 1.95 11.36
CA ASP A 5 3.78 0.58 11.02
C ASP A 5 2.38 0.56 10.40
N CYS A 6 2.22 1.29 9.29
CA CYS A 6 1.03 1.15 8.49
C CYS A 6 1.08 -0.25 7.88
N GLU A 7 0.13 -1.12 8.27
CA GLU A 7 0.00 -2.49 7.75
C GLU A 7 0.07 -2.54 6.21
N VAL A 8 -0.40 -1.48 5.55
CA VAL A 8 -0.30 -1.26 4.10
C VAL A 8 1.16 -1.18 3.61
N LEU A 9 2.03 -0.47 4.33
CA LEU A 9 3.45 -0.37 3.98
C LEU A 9 4.16 -1.71 4.21
N ARG A 10 3.84 -2.43 5.29
CA ARG A 10 4.38 -3.80 5.52
C ARG A 10 3.93 -4.78 4.44
N ALA A 11 2.66 -4.73 4.05
CA ALA A 11 2.14 -5.57 2.96
C ALA A 11 2.84 -5.23 1.63
N ALA A 12 3.02 -3.95 1.32
CA ALA A 12 3.78 -3.52 0.14
C ALA A 12 5.26 -3.94 0.20
N GLU A 13 5.89 -3.92 1.37
CA GLU A 13 7.26 -4.40 1.61
C GLU A 13 7.37 -5.91 1.39
N GLN A 14 6.40 -6.69 1.88
CA GLN A 14 6.32 -8.14 1.61
C GLN A 14 6.16 -8.46 0.12
N ILE A 15 5.32 -7.71 -0.59
CA ILE A 15 5.08 -7.93 -2.03
C ILE A 15 6.28 -7.52 -2.87
N SER A 16 6.88 -6.35 -2.61
CA SER A 16 8.02 -5.87 -3.39
C SER A 16 9.34 -6.51 -3.00
N GLY A 17 9.44 -7.09 -1.79
CA GLY A 17 10.70 -7.57 -1.20
C GLY A 17 11.72 -6.47 -0.90
N ASP A 18 11.38 -5.21 -1.17
CA ASP A 18 12.27 -4.05 -1.02
C ASP A 18 11.53 -2.89 -0.35
N ARG A 19 12.06 -2.46 0.79
CA ARG A 19 11.50 -1.37 1.59
C ARG A 19 11.51 -0.03 0.87
N LYS A 20 12.51 0.25 0.02
CA LYS A 20 12.56 1.52 -0.72
C LYS A 20 11.47 1.54 -1.79
N LYS A 21 11.22 0.43 -2.48
CA LYS A 21 10.10 0.30 -3.42
C LYS A 21 8.76 0.45 -2.72
N ALA A 22 8.57 -0.20 -1.57
CA ALA A 22 7.34 -0.07 -0.78
C ALA A 22 7.11 1.37 -0.30
N LEU A 23 8.16 2.05 0.19
CA LEU A 23 8.08 3.47 0.57
C LEU A 23 7.80 4.38 -0.62
N ALA A 24 8.42 4.12 -1.77
CA ALA A 24 8.17 4.88 -2.98
C ALA A 24 6.70 4.70 -3.42
N TRP A 25 6.15 3.49 -3.36
CA TRP A 25 4.74 3.23 -3.63
C TRP A 25 3.82 3.91 -2.62
N TYR A 26 4.17 3.86 -1.33
CA TYR A 26 3.38 4.49 -0.26
C TYR A 26 3.26 6.01 -0.39
N ARG A 27 4.22 6.64 -1.07
CA ARG A 27 4.23 8.09 -1.37
C ARG A 27 3.71 8.42 -2.76
N GLN A 28 3.42 7.43 -3.59
CA GLN A 28 2.85 7.63 -4.91
C GLN A 28 1.34 7.82 -4.82
N SER A 29 0.82 8.77 -5.60
CA SER A 29 -0.61 8.94 -5.79
C SER A 29 -1.15 7.75 -6.57
N LEU A 30 -2.16 7.08 -6.02
CA LEU A 30 -2.81 5.98 -6.71
C LEU A 30 -4.04 6.51 -7.45
N PRO A 31 -4.04 6.51 -8.80
CA PRO A 31 -5.19 6.97 -9.57
C PRO A 31 -6.46 6.15 -9.28
N LEU A 32 -6.31 4.87 -8.91
CA LEU A 32 -7.40 3.99 -8.49
C LEU A 32 -8.04 4.37 -7.14
N PHE A 33 -7.39 5.23 -6.36
CA PHE A 33 -7.84 5.68 -5.05
C PHE A 33 -8.03 7.20 -5.04
N ASP A 34 -8.79 7.76 -5.99
CA ASP A 34 -9.07 9.20 -6.07
C ASP A 34 -7.81 10.08 -6.24
N HIS A 35 -6.74 9.56 -6.87
CA HIS A 35 -5.43 10.22 -6.88
C HIS A 35 -4.83 10.48 -5.49
N GLN A 36 -5.37 9.86 -4.44
CA GLN A 36 -4.88 9.98 -3.08
C GLN A 36 -3.66 9.10 -2.87
N THR A 37 -2.81 9.49 -1.92
CA THR A 37 -1.74 8.62 -1.46
C THR A 37 -2.32 7.49 -0.59
N PRO A 38 -1.62 6.35 -0.49
CA PRO A 38 -1.95 5.29 0.46
C PRO A 38 -2.15 5.81 1.89
N GLU A 39 -1.36 6.80 2.31
CA GLU A 39 -1.51 7.47 3.60
C GLU A 39 -2.88 8.16 3.75
N GLN A 40 -3.28 8.99 2.78
CA GLN A 40 -4.57 9.67 2.81
C GLN A 40 -5.75 8.69 2.73
N SER A 41 -5.61 7.62 1.95
CA SER A 41 -6.62 6.56 1.90
C SER A 41 -6.74 5.80 3.22
N VAL A 42 -5.64 5.62 3.97
CA VAL A 42 -5.68 5.04 5.32
C VAL A 42 -6.37 5.99 6.29
N GLU A 43 -6.06 7.29 6.25
CA GLU A 43 -6.73 8.32 7.07
C GLU A 43 -8.22 8.46 6.75
N ALA A 44 -8.60 8.27 5.48
CA ALA A 44 -9.99 8.25 5.02
C ALA A 44 -10.75 6.94 5.38
N GLY A 45 -10.12 6.00 6.10
CA GLY A 45 -10.73 4.72 6.48
C GLY A 45 -10.78 3.68 5.35
N ARG A 46 -10.18 3.97 4.18
CA ARG A 46 -10.10 3.07 3.02
C ARG A 46 -8.92 2.08 3.09
N LYS A 47 -8.28 1.96 4.26
CA LYS A 47 -7.18 1.01 4.54
C LYS A 47 -7.50 -0.42 4.09
N THR A 48 -8.70 -0.91 4.35
CA THR A 48 -9.12 -2.28 3.99
C THR A 48 -9.12 -2.51 2.47
N ALA A 49 -9.47 -1.49 1.69
CA ALA A 49 -9.41 -1.56 0.23
C ALA A 49 -7.96 -1.60 -0.28
N LEU A 50 -7.05 -0.82 0.32
CA LEU A 50 -5.62 -0.88 0.02
C LEU A 50 -5.01 -2.24 0.36
N LEU A 51 -5.32 -2.81 1.53
CA LEU A 51 -4.85 -4.14 1.92
C LEU A 51 -5.40 -5.22 0.98
N ARG A 52 -6.67 -5.12 0.57
CA ARG A 52 -7.24 -6.04 -0.41
C ARG A 52 -6.56 -5.90 -1.78
N TYR A 53 -6.30 -4.68 -2.23
CA TYR A 53 -5.59 -4.40 -3.47
C TYR A 53 -4.17 -4.99 -3.44
N LEU A 54 -3.43 -4.76 -2.36
CA LEU A 54 -2.10 -5.35 -2.16
C LEU A 54 -2.17 -6.89 -2.12
N LYS A 55 -3.14 -7.46 -1.43
CA LYS A 55 -3.34 -8.92 -1.40
C LYS A 55 -3.68 -9.49 -2.79
N SER A 56 -4.42 -8.75 -3.62
CA SER A 56 -4.65 -9.11 -5.02
C SER A 56 -3.36 -9.01 -5.86
N LEU A 57 -2.48 -8.06 -5.58
CA LEU A 57 -1.16 -7.97 -6.22
C LEU A 57 -0.22 -9.10 -5.77
N GLU A 58 -0.26 -9.49 -4.49
CA GLU A 58 0.47 -10.63 -3.95
C GLU A 58 0.00 -11.97 -4.54
N ALA A 59 -1.32 -12.11 -4.71
CA ALA A 59 -1.94 -13.25 -5.39
C ALA A 59 -1.65 -13.27 -6.91
N GLY A 60 -1.03 -12.21 -7.44
CA GLY A 60 -0.40 -12.12 -8.75
C GLY A 60 -1.30 -11.64 -9.89
N PRO A 61 -0.67 -11.21 -11.01
CA PRO A 61 -0.93 -11.78 -12.31
C PRO A 61 0.18 -12.81 -12.59
N LEU A 62 0.16 -13.94 -11.90
CA LEU A 62 0.88 -15.14 -12.39
C LEU A 62 -0.09 -15.87 -13.31
N GLY A 63 -0.24 -15.31 -14.51
CA GLY A 63 -0.73 -15.99 -15.70
C GLY A 63 0.41 -16.08 -16.70
#